data_AF-A0A9P2R2W2-F1
#
_entry.id   AF-A0A9P2R2W2-F1
#
_cell.length_a   1.000
_cell.length_b   1.000
_cell.length_c   1.000
_cell.angle_alpha   90.00
_cell.angle_beta   90.00
_cell.angle_gamma   90.00
#
_symmetry.space_group_name_H-M   'P 1'
#
loop_
_entity.id
_entity.type
_entity.pdbx_description
1 polymer ?
#
loop_
_entity_poly.entity_id
_entity_poly.type
_entity_poly.pdbx_seq_one_letter_code
_entity_poly.pdbx_strand_id
1 'polypeptide(L)'
;MKKLLVTVIFVAMMPNAFALSHGDSATLKEGTFNCKKLTDFYEMISYIQDNDQQAMLSLITSNKCRVLDESMTVEIQSVDDKGFVSFITPGGHGGWAVKQFFEN
;
A
#
# COMPACT_ATOMS: atom_id res chain seq x y z
N MET A 1 -2.12 -18.16 -26.77
CA MET A 1 -2.70 -17.85 -25.45
C MET A 1 -1.64 -18.14 -24.39
N LYS A 2 -0.97 -17.09 -23.90
CA LYS A 2 0.09 -17.20 -22.89
C LYS A 2 -0.56 -16.95 -21.53
N LYS A 3 -0.55 -17.99 -20.69
CA LYS A 3 -1.24 -18.07 -19.41
C LYS A 3 -0.72 -16.97 -18.49
N LEU A 4 -1.55 -15.95 -18.21
CA LEU A 4 -1.27 -14.98 -17.16
C LEU A 4 -1.54 -15.69 -15.84
N LEU A 5 -0.46 -16.10 -15.16
CA LEU A 5 -0.50 -16.61 -13.79
C LEU A 5 -0.86 -15.45 -12.86
N VAL A 6 -2.14 -15.09 -12.80
CA VAL A 6 -2.71 -14.33 -11.69
C VAL A 6 -2.93 -15.33 -10.56
N THR A 7 -1.84 -15.75 -9.96
CA THR A 7 -1.86 -16.63 -8.80
C THR A 7 -0.65 -16.25 -7.97
N VAL A 8 -0.88 -15.38 -7.00
CA VAL A 8 -0.33 -15.35 -5.63
C VAL A 8 -0.68 -13.95 -5.08
N ILE A 9 -1.96 -13.75 -4.75
CA ILE A 9 -2.29 -12.92 -3.58
C ILE A 9 -2.71 -13.94 -2.53
N PHE A 10 -1.73 -14.77 -2.13
CA PHE A 10 -1.90 -15.57 -0.93
C PHE A 10 -1.90 -14.59 0.22
N VAL A 11 -3.10 -14.39 0.78
CA VAL A 11 -3.31 -13.84 2.12
C VAL A 11 -2.64 -14.80 3.10
N ALA A 12 -1.32 -14.68 3.24
CA ALA A 12 -0.60 -15.33 4.32
C ALA A 12 -1.06 -14.67 5.60
N MET A 13 -1.90 -15.38 6.36
CA MET A 13 -2.23 -15.06 7.74
C MET A 13 -0.94 -15.14 8.56
N MET A 14 -0.19 -14.03 8.62
CA MET A 14 0.91 -13.88 9.57
C MET A 14 0.34 -13.31 10.89
N PRO A 15 0.72 -13.88 12.06
CA PRO A 15 0.36 -13.29 13.34
C PRO A 15 1.11 -11.97 13.49
N ASN A 16 0.42 -10.86 13.19
CA ASN A 16 0.97 -9.51 13.26
C ASN A 16 1.02 -9.05 14.73
N ALA A 17 2.20 -9.03 15.34
CA ALA A 17 2.37 -8.49 16.69
C ALA A 17 3.50 -7.45 16.81
N PHE A 18 3.90 -6.80 15.71
CA PHE A 18 4.66 -5.56 15.79
C PHE A 18 3.71 -4.37 15.54
N ALA A 19 3.64 -3.48 16.54
CA ALA A 19 2.86 -2.27 16.47
C ALA A 19 3.70 -1.23 15.72
N LEU A 20 3.42 -1.04 14.43
CA LEU A 20 3.82 0.17 13.72
C LEU A 20 3.33 1.35 14.56
N SER A 21 4.26 2.16 15.06
CA SER A 21 3.98 3.29 15.93
C SER A 21 4.39 4.59 15.25
N HIS A 22 3.79 5.70 15.65
CA HIS A 22 4.18 7.01 15.17
C HIS A 22 5.67 7.28 15.46
N GLY A 23 6.41 7.76 14.46
CA GLY A 23 7.83 8.04 14.54
C GLY A 23 8.74 6.85 14.23
N ASP A 24 8.18 5.64 14.06
CA ASP A 24 8.97 4.48 13.65
C ASP A 24 9.39 4.59 12.18
N SER A 25 10.57 4.07 11.87
CA SER A 25 10.93 3.73 10.49
C SER A 25 10.39 2.34 10.16
N ALA A 26 9.70 2.20 9.03
CA ALA A 26 9.25 0.90 8.54
C ALA A 26 9.47 0.78 7.04
N THR A 27 9.72 -0.44 6.56
CA THR A 27 9.94 -0.70 5.13
C THR A 27 8.64 -1.10 4.46
N LEU A 28 8.19 -0.31 3.49
CA LEU A 28 7.08 -0.65 2.62
C LEU A 28 7.59 -1.53 1.46
N LYS A 29 7.01 -2.72 1.29
CA LYS A 29 7.50 -3.78 0.38
C LYS A 29 7.40 -3.40 -1.10
N GLU A 30 8.39 -3.83 -1.89
CA GLU A 30 8.29 -3.93 -3.35
C GLU A 30 7.01 -4.66 -3.79
N GLY A 31 6.43 -4.25 -4.92
CA GLY A 31 5.23 -4.84 -5.50
C GLY A 31 3.92 -4.45 -4.80
N THR A 32 4.01 -3.69 -3.71
CA THR A 32 2.83 -3.12 -3.03
C THR A 32 2.49 -1.74 -3.58
N PHE A 33 1.28 -1.24 -3.30
CA PHE A 33 0.88 0.09 -3.72
C PHE A 33 0.81 1.07 -2.56
N ASN A 34 0.99 2.35 -2.89
CA ASN A 34 0.64 3.47 -2.01
C ASN A 34 -0.02 4.59 -2.81
N CYS A 35 -0.75 5.46 -2.11
CA CYS A 35 -1.40 6.61 -2.71
C CYS A 35 -1.02 7.91 -2.00
N LYS A 36 -0.99 9.02 -2.75
CA LYS A 36 -0.58 10.33 -2.23
C LYS A 36 -1.60 10.94 -1.27
N LYS A 37 -2.89 10.62 -1.46
CA LYS A 37 -4.00 11.14 -0.68
C LYS A 37 -4.86 10.01 -0.13
N LEU A 38 -5.47 10.25 1.03
CA LEU A 38 -6.40 9.31 1.65
C LEU A 38 -7.61 9.00 0.75
N THR A 39 -8.12 10.00 0.01
CA THR A 39 -9.25 9.80 -0.91
C THR A 39 -8.90 8.86 -2.06
N ASP A 40 -7.74 9.05 -2.68
CA ASP A 40 -7.27 8.16 -3.77
C ASP A 40 -6.97 6.75 -3.23
N PHE A 41 -6.49 6.65 -1.98
CA PHE A 41 -6.31 5.38 -1.29
C PHE A 41 -7.64 4.66 -1.07
N TYR A 42 -8.69 5.35 -0.60
CA TYR A 42 -10.02 4.75 -0.46
C TYR A 42 -10.63 4.33 -1.79
N GLU A 43 -10.45 5.12 -2.85
CA GLU A 43 -10.86 4.74 -4.20
C GLU A 43 -10.16 3.44 -4.64
N MET A 44 -8.83 3.35 -4.45
CA MET A 44 -8.07 2.14 -4.78
C MET A 44 -8.59 0.91 -4.02
N ILE A 45 -8.85 1.03 -2.72
CA ILE A 45 -9.40 -0.07 -1.92
C ILE A 45 -10.80 -0.47 -2.42
N SER A 46 -11.67 0.49 -2.74
CA SER A 46 -13.00 0.21 -3.31
C SER A 46 -12.87 -0.56 -4.63
N TYR A 47 -12.01 -0.11 -5.54
CA TYR A 47 -11.83 -0.78 -6.83
C TYR A 47 -11.24 -2.18 -6.70
N ILE A 48 -10.36 -2.42 -5.71
CA ILE A 48 -9.88 -3.77 -5.37
C ILE A 48 -11.04 -4.66 -4.91
N GLN A 49 -11.93 -4.14 -4.05
CA GLN A 49 -13.10 -4.88 -3.55
C GLN A 49 -14.10 -5.20 -4.66
N ASP A 50 -14.29 -4.27 -5.59
CA ASP A 50 -15.17 -4.43 -6.76
C ASP A 50 -14.52 -5.23 -7.90
N ASN A 51 -13.24 -5.59 -7.76
CA ASN A 51 -12.42 -6.21 -8.81
C ASN A 51 -12.38 -5.38 -10.12
N ASP A 52 -12.45 -4.05 -10.01
CA ASP A 52 -12.38 -3.12 -11.14
C ASP A 52 -10.93 -2.76 -11.48
N GLN A 53 -10.30 -3.62 -12.27
CA GLN A 53 -8.91 -3.45 -12.68
C GLN A 53 -8.68 -2.18 -13.52
N GLN A 54 -9.67 -1.73 -14.30
CA GLN A 54 -9.51 -0.54 -15.14
C GLN A 54 -9.50 0.73 -14.28
N ALA A 55 -10.39 0.81 -13.30
CA ALA A 55 -10.41 1.91 -12.35
C ALA A 55 -9.13 1.93 -11.49
N MET A 56 -8.64 0.78 -11.02
CA MET A 56 -7.34 0.68 -10.33
C MET A 56 -6.21 1.22 -11.21
N LEU A 57 -6.12 0.78 -12.47
CA LEU A 57 -5.10 1.24 -13.42
C LEU A 57 -5.20 2.74 -13.70
N SER A 58 -6.40 3.32 -13.70
CA SER A 58 -6.59 4.77 -13.87
C SER A 58 -5.93 5.59 -12.74
N LEU A 59 -5.94 5.07 -11.50
CA LEU A 59 -5.27 5.72 -10.35
C LEU A 59 -3.76 5.62 -10.45
N ILE A 60 -3.24 4.50 -10.95
CA ILE A 60 -1.80 4.29 -11.16
C ILE A 60 -1.28 5.19 -12.30
N THR A 61 -1.95 5.16 -13.46
CA THR A 61 -1.54 5.91 -14.65
C THR A 61 -1.68 7.43 -14.48
N SER A 62 -2.61 7.89 -13.63
CA SER A 62 -2.72 9.30 -13.22
C SER A 62 -1.78 9.71 -12.09
N ASN A 63 -0.89 8.81 -11.63
CA ASN A 63 0.08 9.05 -10.56
C ASN A 63 -0.58 9.50 -9.23
N LYS A 64 -1.84 9.13 -9.01
CA LYS A 64 -2.54 9.30 -7.72
C LYS A 64 -2.10 8.23 -6.74
N CYS A 65 -1.98 7.01 -7.25
CA CYS A 65 -1.38 5.86 -6.61
C CYS A 65 -0.18 5.38 -7.44
N ARG A 66 0.67 4.56 -6.83
CA ARG A 66 1.80 3.90 -7.51
C ARG A 66 1.99 2.52 -6.94
N VAL A 67 2.44 1.60 -7.79
CA VAL A 67 3.06 0.34 -7.36
C VAL A 67 4.53 0.65 -7.11
N LEU A 68 5.09 0.07 -6.04
CA LEU A 68 6.51 0.21 -5.73
C LEU A 68 7.32 -0.77 -6.55
N ASP A 69 8.23 -0.24 -7.35
CA ASP A 69 9.20 -1.03 -8.10
C ASP A 69 10.37 -1.51 -7.23
N GLU A 70 10.58 -0.87 -6.07
CA GLU A 70 11.56 -1.24 -5.05
C GLU A 70 11.01 -0.97 -3.64
N SER A 71 11.43 -1.73 -2.64
CA SER A 71 11.08 -1.48 -1.25
C SER A 71 11.56 -0.11 -0.78
N MET A 72 10.78 0.55 0.08
CA MET A 72 11.04 1.92 0.52
C MET A 72 10.88 2.03 2.03
N THR A 73 11.93 2.43 2.74
CA THR A 73 11.85 2.80 4.15
C THR A 73 11.19 4.17 4.30
N VAL A 74 10.19 4.27 5.17
CA VAL A 74 9.39 5.46 5.42
C VAL A 74 9.22 5.70 6.92
N GLU A 75 8.92 6.94 7.28
CA GLU A 75 8.56 7.31 8.65
C GLU A 75 7.05 7.17 8.85
N ILE A 76 6.63 6.37 9.83
CA ILE A 76 5.22 6.17 10.16
C ILE A 76 4.66 7.40 10.86
N GLN A 77 3.60 7.97 10.29
CA GLN A 77 2.90 9.12 10.88
C GLN A 77 1.69 8.68 11.70
N SER A 78 0.96 7.66 11.27
CA SER A 78 -0.15 7.11 12.05
C SER A 78 -0.55 5.76 11.50
N VAL A 79 -1.19 4.97 12.37
CA VAL A 79 -1.87 3.73 12.01
C VAL A 79 -3.26 3.81 12.61
N ASP A 80 -4.30 3.66 11.78
CA ASP A 80 -5.67 3.67 12.24
C ASP A 80 -6.19 2.27 12.59
N ASP A 81 -7.39 2.22 13.18
CA ASP A 81 -8.06 0.98 13.61
C ASP A 81 -8.40 0.03 12.46
N LYS A 82 -8.39 0.53 11.21
CA LYS A 82 -8.60 -0.28 9.99
C LYS A 82 -7.28 -0.85 9.46
N GLY A 83 -6.16 -0.51 10.09
CA GLY A 83 -4.82 -0.88 9.63
C GLY A 83 -4.35 -0.05 8.45
N PHE A 84 -4.89 1.15 8.24
CA PHE A 84 -4.36 2.10 7.26
C PHE A 84 -3.24 2.92 7.88
N VAL A 85 -2.18 3.10 7.10
CA VAL A 85 -0.94 3.71 7.55
C VAL A 85 -0.70 4.96 6.74
N SER A 86 -0.62 6.10 7.42
CA SER A 86 -0.06 7.32 6.84
C SER A 86 1.43 7.37 7.13
N PHE A 87 2.25 7.75 6.16
CA PHE A 87 3.71 7.80 6.30
C PHE A 87 4.33 8.96 5.54
N ILE A 88 5.60 9.28 5.83
CA ILE A 88 6.43 10.21 5.08
C ILE A 88 7.58 9.43 4.42
N THR A 89 7.73 9.62 3.11
CA THR A 89 8.84 9.07 2.31
C THR A 89 10.16 9.81 2.60
N PRO A 90 11.33 9.23 2.26
CA PRO A 90 12.63 9.91 2.41
C PRO A 90 12.71 11.26 1.67
N GLY A 91 11.92 11.46 0.61
CA GLY A 91 11.81 12.74 -0.11
C GLY A 91 10.88 13.76 0.55
N GLY A 92 10.33 13.49 1.74
CA GLY A 92 9.41 14.39 2.45
C GLY A 92 7.96 14.35 1.94
N HIS A 93 7.61 13.41 1.06
CA HIS A 93 6.24 13.28 0.55
C HIS A 93 5.40 12.35 1.42
N GLY A 94 4.17 12.76 1.72
CA GLY A 94 3.19 11.92 2.40
C GLY A 94 2.61 10.81 1.53
N GLY A 95 2.25 9.70 2.15
CA GLY A 95 1.61 8.57 1.48
C GLY A 95 0.72 7.74 2.41
N TRP A 96 -0.13 6.93 1.78
CA TRP A 96 -1.07 6.02 2.44
C TRP A 96 -0.93 4.60 1.89
N ALA A 97 -0.89 3.62 2.78
CA ALA A 97 -0.82 2.19 2.46
C ALA A 97 -1.54 1.36 3.53
N VAL A 98 -1.74 0.06 3.28
CA VAL A 98 -2.23 -0.86 4.32
C VAL A 98 -1.06 -1.41 5.14
N LYS A 99 -1.28 -1.66 6.43
CA LYS A 99 -0.26 -2.15 7.39
C LYS A 99 0.41 -3.45 6.92
N GLN A 100 -0.32 -4.32 6.23
CA GLN A 100 0.17 -5.61 5.74
C GLN A 100 1.28 -5.46 4.68
N PHE A 101 1.40 -4.29 4.05
CA PHE A 101 2.43 -4.01 3.06
C PHE A 101 3.79 -3.68 3.67
N PHE A 102 3.87 -3.48 4.98
CA PHE A 102 5.13 -3.19 5.67
C PHE A 102 5.84 -4.49 6.08
N GLU A 103 7.17 -4.47 6.02
CA GLU A 103 8.05 -5.50 6.57
C GLU A 103 8.18 -5.34 8.08
N ASN A 104 8.45 -6.46 8.74
CA ASN A 104 8.88 -6.52 10.14
C ASN A 104 10.38 -6.24 10.22
#